data_AF-A0A6M1R199-F1
#
_entry.id   AF-A0A6M1R199-F1
#
_cell.length_a   1.000
_cell.length_b   1.000
_cell.length_c   1.000
_cell.angle_alpha   90.00
_cell.angle_beta   90.00
_cell.angle_gamma   90.00
#
_symmetry.space_group_name_H-M   'P 1'
#
loop_
_entity.id
_entity.type
_entity.pdbx_description
1 polymer ?
#
loop_
_entity_poly.entity_id
_entity_poly.type
_entity_poly.pdbx_seq_one_letter_code
_entity_poly.pdbx_strand_id
1 'polypeptide(L)'
;MTAPATGVDPRTIGRSWIIVARHRQPAAGPSAPAPWGEAHLKRIGTPLTLCGAPAQGWHAFWQLRSEDVRRWCPTCSGAARPTRTVSGSLSAM
;
A
#
# COMPACT_ATOMS: atom_id res chain seq x y z
N MET A 1 4.75 10.03 18.42
CA MET A 1 4.62 8.77 17.67
C MET A 1 5.38 8.93 16.36
N THR A 2 6.57 8.36 16.27
CA THR A 2 7.47 8.50 15.12
C THR A 2 6.98 7.58 14.00
N ALA A 3 6.49 8.15 12.91
CA ALA A 3 6.20 7.38 11.70
C ALA A 3 7.50 6.73 11.18
N PRO A 4 7.50 5.45 10.76
CA PRO A 4 8.72 4.83 10.25
C PRO A 4 9.21 5.59 9.01
N ALA A 5 10.48 6.02 9.07
CA ALA A 5 11.13 6.93 8.12
C ALA A 5 11.56 6.28 6.80
N THR A 6 10.85 5.26 6.31
CA THR A 6 11.24 4.56 5.09
C THR A 6 9.99 4.18 4.32
N GLY A 7 9.85 4.75 3.12
CA GLY A 7 8.87 4.31 2.14
C GLY A 7 8.96 2.80 1.99
N VAL A 8 7.81 2.14 1.85
CA VAL A 8 7.76 0.70 1.63
C VAL A 8 8.40 0.43 0.27
N ASP A 9 9.41 -0.44 0.20
CA ASP A 9 9.95 -0.87 -1.09
C ASP A 9 8.80 -1.49 -1.90
N PRO A 10 8.44 -0.94 -3.08
CA PRO A 10 7.34 -1.45 -3.89
C PRO A 10 7.46 -2.95 -4.20
N ARG A 11 8.69 -3.50 -4.26
CA ARG A 11 8.94 -4.93 -4.50
C ARG A 11 8.50 -5.84 -3.35
N THR A 12 8.26 -5.27 -2.17
CA THR A 12 7.81 -6.00 -0.97
C THR A 12 6.28 -6.04 -0.87
N ILE A 13 5.55 -5.30 -1.71
CA ILE A 13 4.09 -5.39 -1.83
C ILE A 13 3.75 -6.73 -2.48
N GLY A 14 2.85 -7.49 -1.85
CA GLY A 14 2.54 -8.89 -2.17
C GLY A 14 3.41 -9.92 -1.43
N ARG A 15 4.49 -9.49 -0.74
CA ARG A 15 5.41 -10.38 0.01
C ARG A 15 5.40 -10.13 1.52
N SER A 16 5.66 -8.89 1.92
CA SER A 16 5.71 -8.45 3.32
C SER A 16 4.64 -7.41 3.64
N TRP A 17 4.17 -6.71 2.61
CA TRP A 17 3.07 -5.75 2.67
C TRP A 17 1.95 -6.20 1.75
N ILE A 18 0.72 -5.85 2.08
CA ILE A 18 -0.45 -6.16 1.27
C ILE A 18 -1.38 -4.96 1.19
N ILE A 19 -1.99 -4.79 0.04
CA ILE A 19 -3.01 -3.77 -0.18
C ILE A 19 -4.32 -4.29 0.40
N VAL A 20 -4.95 -3.49 1.24
CA VAL A 20 -6.25 -3.80 1.84
C VAL A 20 -7.24 -2.66 1.66
N ALA A 21 -8.52 -2.99 1.57
CA ALA A 21 -9.60 -2.01 1.60
C ALA A 21 -10.81 -2.58 2.34
N ARG A 22 -11.63 -1.69 2.91
CA ARG A 22 -12.89 -2.08 3.58
C ARG A 22 -13.86 -2.74 2.62
N HIS A 23 -13.94 -2.24 1.38
CA HIS A 23 -14.87 -2.73 0.38
C HIS A 23 -14.12 -3.18 -0.88
N ARG A 24 -14.67 -4.18 -1.55
CA ARG A 24 -14.27 -4.58 -2.90
C ARG A 24 -15.26 -4.01 -3.90
N GLN A 25 -14.81 -3.64 -5.08
CA GLN A 25 -15.70 -3.22 -6.16
C GLN A 25 -16.67 -4.38 -6.48
N PRO A 26 -17.98 -4.11 -6.70
CA PRO A 26 -18.93 -5.15 -7.03
C PRO A 26 -18.52 -5.78 -8.35
N ALA A 27 -18.76 -7.08 -8.48
CA ALA A 27 -18.49 -7.86 -9.69
C ALA A 27 -19.52 -7.54 -10.79
N ALA A 28 -19.63 -6.28 -11.21
CA ALA A 28 -20.35 -5.91 -12.42
C ALA A 28 -19.36 -5.97 -13.60
N GLY A 29 -19.06 -7.17 -14.10
CA GLY A 29 -18.25 -7.39 -15.30
C GLY A 29 -16.98 -8.24 -15.11
N PRO A 30 -16.22 -8.52 -16.20
CA PRO A 30 -15.05 -9.41 -16.23
C PRO A 30 -13.77 -8.85 -15.59
N SER A 31 -13.87 -7.74 -14.84
CA SER A 31 -12.71 -7.04 -14.29
C SER A 31 -12.16 -7.73 -13.04
N ALA A 32 -10.83 -7.74 -12.91
CA ALA A 32 -10.15 -8.23 -11.72
C ALA A 32 -10.63 -7.49 -10.44
N PRO A 33 -10.63 -8.16 -9.26
CA PRO A 33 -11.05 -7.53 -8.01
C PRO A 33 -10.21 -6.29 -7.69
N ALA A 34 -10.89 -5.15 -7.51
CA ALA A 34 -10.28 -3.88 -7.16
C ALA A 34 -10.83 -3.35 -5.83
N PRO A 35 -10.04 -2.56 -5.08
CA PRO A 35 -10.51 -1.90 -3.87
C PRO A 35 -11.58 -0.86 -4.22
N TRP A 36 -12.68 -0.85 -3.45
CA TRP A 36 -13.69 0.19 -3.52
C TRP A 36 -13.59 1.09 -2.29
N GLY A 37 -13.41 2.39 -2.53
CA GLY A 37 -13.12 3.36 -1.48
C GLY A 37 -11.62 3.59 -1.38
N GLU A 38 -11.11 3.78 -0.16
CA GLU A 38 -9.67 4.00 0.08
C GLU A 38 -8.93 2.69 0.33
N ALA A 39 -7.79 2.55 -0.35
CA ALA A 39 -6.84 1.49 -0.12
C ALA A 39 -5.79 1.90 0.92
N HIS A 40 -5.31 0.90 1.65
CA HIS A 40 -4.29 1.02 2.67
C HIS A 40 -3.23 -0.07 2.53
N LEU A 41 -2.02 0.21 3.02
CA LEU A 41 -0.99 -0.81 3.16
C LEU A 41 -1.10 -1.45 4.54
N LYS A 42 -0.98 -2.77 4.59
CA LYS A 42 -0.96 -3.56 5.82
C LYS A 42 0.27 -4.46 5.80
N ARG A 43 0.98 -4.55 6.93
CA ARG A 43 2.06 -5.53 7.07
C ARG A 43 1.44 -6.92 7.26
N ILE A 44 1.94 -7.91 6.53
CA ILE A 44 1.45 -9.29 6.69
C ILE A 44 1.75 -9.77 8.11
N GLY A 45 0.76 -10.40 8.74
CA GLY A 45 0.84 -10.86 10.13
C GLY A 45 0.48 -9.81 11.19
N THR A 46 0.23 -8.54 10.84
CA THR A 46 -0.23 -7.53 11.80
C THR A 46 -1.73 -7.27 11.68
N PRO A 47 -2.41 -6.79 12.74
CA PRO A 47 -3.82 -6.40 12.65
C PRO A 47 -4.04 -4.98 12.10
N LEU A 48 -2.99 -4.16 12.06
CA LEU A 48 -3.06 -2.74 11.72
C LEU A 48 -2.47 -2.44 10.33
N THR A 49 -3.04 -1.43 9.67
CA THR A 49 -2.45 -0.80 8.49
C THR A 49 -1.26 0.08 8.88
N LEU A 50 -0.48 0.50 7.89
CA LEU A 50 0.63 1.43 8.05
C LEU A 50 0.19 2.77 8.67
N CYS A 51 -1.04 3.23 8.36
CA CYS A 51 -1.59 4.45 8.94
C CYS A 51 -2.26 4.23 10.32
N GLY A 52 -2.18 3.03 10.89
CA GLY A 52 -2.72 2.71 12.22
C GLY A 52 -4.19 2.27 12.24
N ALA A 53 -4.87 2.16 11.10
CA ALA A 53 -6.26 1.70 11.07
C ALA A 53 -6.34 0.17 11.32
N PRO A 54 -7.32 -0.31 12.10
CA PRO A 54 -7.55 -1.74 12.25
C PRO A 54 -8.11 -2.33 10.95
N ALA A 55 -7.44 -3.34 10.41
CA ALA A 55 -7.78 -3.98 9.12
C ALA A 55 -8.11 -5.47 9.27
N GLN A 56 -8.64 -5.86 10.42
CA GLN A 56 -9.22 -7.19 10.63
C GLN A 56 -10.53 -7.28 9.83
N GLY A 57 -10.71 -8.34 9.05
CA GLY A 57 -11.88 -8.55 8.21
C GLY A 57 -11.93 -7.75 6.90
N TRP A 58 -10.92 -6.91 6.61
CA TRP A 58 -10.86 -6.16 5.35
C TRP A 58 -10.45 -7.07 4.19
N HIS A 59 -10.80 -6.67 2.96
CA HIS A 59 -10.39 -7.39 1.77
C HIS A 59 -8.90 -7.18 1.49
N ALA A 60 -8.21 -8.29 1.25
CA ALA A 60 -6.79 -8.34 0.92
C ALA A 60 -6.59 -8.59 -0.58
N PHE A 61 -5.79 -7.75 -1.23
CA PHE A 61 -5.55 -7.79 -2.67
C PHE A 61 -4.09 -8.19 -2.93
N TRP A 62 -3.83 -9.50 -2.97
CA TRP A 62 -2.48 -10.08 -3.07
C TRP A 62 -1.75 -9.79 -4.38
N GLN A 63 -2.49 -9.72 -5.47
CA GLN A 63 -1.93 -9.54 -6.82
C GLN A 63 -2.09 -8.12 -7.36
N LEU A 64 -2.66 -7.21 -6.57
CA LEU A 64 -2.88 -5.83 -6.98
C LEU A 64 -1.57 -5.06 -6.85
N ARG A 65 -1.18 -4.36 -7.92
CA ARG A 65 0.00 -3.49 -7.90
C ARG A 65 -0.38 -2.13 -7.35
N SER A 66 0.59 -1.44 -6.72
CA SER A 66 0.32 -0.12 -6.14
C SER A 66 -0.06 0.94 -7.18
N GLU A 67 0.45 0.79 -8.41
CA GLU A 67 0.14 1.63 -9.58
C GLU A 67 -1.31 1.51 -10.06
N ASP A 68 -1.96 0.37 -9.80
CA ASP A 68 -3.36 0.12 -10.20
C ASP A 68 -4.38 0.69 -9.20
N VAL A 69 -3.92 1.13 -8.03
CA VAL A 69 -4.77 1.66 -6.98
C VAL A 69 -5.12 3.12 -7.24
N ARG A 70 -6.40 3.38 -7.51
CA ARG A 70 -6.90 4.73 -7.85
C ARG A 70 -7.05 5.66 -6.65
N ARG A 71 -7.36 5.12 -5.47
CA ARG A 71 -7.65 5.89 -4.25
C ARG A 71 -6.90 5.31 -3.08
N TRP A 72 -5.94 6.08 -2.60
CA TRP A 72 -5.11 5.73 -1.46
C TRP A 72 -5.43 6.62 -0.26
N CYS A 73 -5.35 6.04 0.93
CA CYS A 73 -5.11 6.82 2.14
C CYS A 73 -3.82 7.66 2.00
N PRO A 74 -3.81 8.95 2.40
CA PRO A 74 -2.65 9.83 2.22
C PRO A 74 -1.35 9.32 2.85
N THR A 75 -1.41 8.74 4.04
CA THR A 75 -0.21 8.18 4.70
C THR A 75 0.30 6.94 3.96
N CYS A 76 -0.62 6.09 3.48
CA CYS A 76 -0.24 4.87 2.76
C CYS A 76 0.24 5.16 1.34
N SER A 77 -0.28 6.21 0.69
CA SER A 77 0.15 6.61 -0.66
C SER A 77 1.61 7.05 -0.69
N GLY A 78 2.05 7.82 0.31
CA GLY A 78 3.43 8.25 0.46
C GLY A 78 4.39 7.07 0.63
N ALA A 79 3.95 6.02 1.31
CA ALA A 79 4.74 4.80 1.49
C ALA A 79 4.70 3.85 0.28
N ALA A 80 3.60 3.83 -0.48
CA ALA A 80 3.40 2.95 -1.63
C ALA A 80 4.02 3.47 -2.93
N ARG A 81 4.27 4.78 -3.01
CA ARG A 81 4.90 5.40 -4.17
C ARG A 81 6.38 4.99 -4.18
N PRO A 82 6.94 4.54 -5.32
CA PRO A 82 8.37 4.31 -5.42
C PRO A 82 9.08 5.61 -5.02
N THR A 83 9.85 5.56 -3.95
CA THR A 83 10.83 6.61 -3.70
C THR A 83 11.77 6.56 -4.91
N ARG A 84 11.68 7.59 -5.76
CA ARG A 84 12.76 7.85 -6.71
C ARG A 84 14.00 8.01 -5.83
N THR A 85 14.83 6.98 -5.74
CA THR A 85 16.17 7.12 -5.21
C THR A 85 16.84 8.16 -6.10
N VAL A 86 16.88 9.42 -5.66
CA VAL A 86 17.84 10.36 -6.21
C VAL A 86 19.17 9.81 -5.73
N SER A 87 19.84 9.02 -6.58
CA SER A 87 21.25 8.71 -6.43
C SER A 87 22.02 10.02 -6.64
N GLY A 88 21.90 10.95 -5.70
CA GLY A 88 22.80 12.06 -5.55
C GLY A 88 24.08 11.49 -4.97
N SER A 89 25.03 11.18 -5.84
CA SER A 89 26.43 11.02 -5.48
C SER A 89 26.84 12.27 -4.69
N LEU A 90 26.98 12.14 -3.38
CA LEU A 90 27.72 13.08 -2.55
C LEU A 90 29.18 12.97 -2.97
N SER A 91 29.57 13.76 -3.97
CA SER A 91 30.97 14.11 -4.14
C SER A 91 31.34 15.00 -2.96
N ALA A 92 32.09 14.43 -2.02
CA ALA A 92 32.81 15.20 -1.03
C ALA A 92 33.83 16.08 -1.76
N MET A 93 33.80 17.38 -1.46
CA MET A 93 34.91 18.31 -1.62
C MET A 93 35.18 18.95 -0.27
#